data_AF-W1PCL6-F1
#
_entry.id   AF-W1PCL6-F1
#
_cell.length_a   1.000
_cell.length_b   1.000
_cell.length_c   1.000
_cell.angle_alpha   90.00
_cell.angle_beta   90.00
_cell.angle_gamma   90.00
#
_symmetry.space_group_name_H-M   'P 1'
#
loop_
_entity.id
_entity.type
_entity.pdbx_description
1 polymer ?
#
loop_
_entity_poly.entity_id
_entity_poly.type
_entity_poly.pdbx_seq_one_letter_code
_entity_poly.pdbx_strand_id
1 'polypeptide(L)'
;CTSQQKDGLRSMITSAKLRDSIRAKKMRRQEMVEFVLTIQFWKNVVNVIRITKPLVKVLTNADSDSRPILGYIYETMDNGNCKCFKHKTGLSEKYWKSIDHSWDKEQHHIINASAYYLNPQCFHNKATFSTHLEVTMA
;
A
#
# COMPACT_ATOMS: atom_id res chain seq x y z
N CYS A 1 -5.03 -12.42 -0.27
CA CYS A 1 -3.86 -13.32 -0.30
C CYS A 1 -4.22 -14.51 0.56
N THR A 2 -4.80 -15.50 -0.10
CA THR A 2 -5.61 -16.57 0.46
C THR A 2 -4.72 -17.72 0.92
N SER A 3 -5.19 -18.54 1.87
CA SER A 3 -4.54 -19.79 2.31
C SER A 3 -3.92 -20.58 1.15
N GLN A 4 -4.59 -20.60 0.00
CA GLN A 4 -4.14 -21.22 -1.24
C GLN A 4 -2.77 -20.75 -1.76
N GLN A 5 -2.44 -19.45 -1.69
CA GLN A 5 -1.12 -18.96 -2.11
C GLN A 5 -0.03 -19.35 -1.11
N LYS A 6 -0.38 -19.40 0.18
CA LYS A 6 0.51 -19.88 1.24
C LYS A 6 0.84 -21.36 1.07
N ASP A 7 -0.18 -22.16 0.81
CA ASP A 7 -0.03 -23.61 0.62
C ASP A 7 0.67 -23.92 -0.71
N GLY A 8 0.39 -23.15 -1.76
CA GLY A 8 1.11 -23.22 -3.04
C GLY A 8 2.59 -22.91 -2.90
N LEU A 9 2.96 -21.86 -2.15
CA LEU A 9 4.38 -21.53 -1.91
C LEU A 9 5.08 -22.62 -1.08
N ARG A 10 4.40 -23.15 -0.05
CA ARG A 10 4.92 -24.26 0.75
C ARG A 10 5.12 -25.51 -0.09
N SER A 11 4.16 -25.85 -0.95
CA SER A 11 4.27 -26.99 -1.86
C SER A 11 5.41 -26.78 -2.88
N MET A 12 5.54 -25.57 -3.43
CA MET A 12 6.63 -25.25 -4.36
C MET A 12 8.00 -25.39 -3.68
N ILE A 13 8.14 -24.88 -2.45
CA ILE A 13 9.42 -24.83 -1.75
C ILE A 13 9.87 -26.20 -1.22
N THR A 14 8.94 -27.13 -0.97
CA THR A 14 9.23 -28.51 -0.58
C THR A 14 9.26 -29.49 -1.76
N SER A 15 8.98 -29.01 -2.98
CA SER A 15 8.88 -29.88 -4.16
C SER A 15 10.21 -30.54 -4.56
N ALA A 16 10.12 -31.75 -5.10
CA ALA A 16 11.25 -32.45 -5.72
C ALA A 16 11.87 -31.61 -6.84
N LYS A 17 11.06 -30.91 -7.64
CA LYS A 17 11.53 -30.00 -8.69
C LYS A 17 12.43 -28.90 -8.16
N LEU A 18 12.07 -28.29 -7.01
CA LEU A 18 12.95 -27.31 -6.39
C LEU A 18 14.19 -28.00 -5.84
N ARG A 19 14.10 -29.19 -5.22
CA ARG A 19 15.20 -30.02 -4.66
C ARG A 19 16.18 -30.56 -5.70
N ASP A 20 15.76 -30.71 -6.94
CA ASP A 20 16.59 -31.24 -8.02
C ASP A 20 17.12 -30.11 -8.91
N SER A 21 16.71 -28.85 -8.64
CA SER A 21 17.23 -27.70 -9.37
C SER A 21 18.73 -27.48 -9.10
N ILE A 22 19.49 -27.29 -10.19
CA ILE A 22 20.95 -27.12 -10.20
C ILE A 22 21.37 -25.76 -9.60
N ARG A 23 20.44 -24.79 -9.53
CA ARG A 23 20.74 -23.36 -9.26
C ARG A 23 20.92 -22.98 -7.80
N ALA A 24 20.46 -23.77 -6.83
CA ALA A 24 20.60 -23.46 -5.41
C ALA A 24 21.60 -24.40 -4.73
N LYS A 25 22.65 -23.88 -4.08
CA LYS A 25 23.52 -24.72 -3.22
C LYS A 25 22.66 -25.41 -2.15
N LYS A 26 22.90 -26.70 -1.88
CA LYS A 26 22.08 -27.55 -0.96
C LYS A 26 21.80 -26.85 0.39
N MET A 27 22.82 -26.28 1.03
CA MET A 27 22.67 -25.53 2.30
C MET A 27 21.76 -24.30 2.17
N ARG A 28 22.01 -23.42 1.20
CA ARG A 28 21.18 -22.20 0.98
C ARG A 28 19.71 -22.52 0.76
N ARG A 29 19.43 -23.68 0.14
CA ARG A 29 18.07 -24.16 -0.09
C ARG A 29 17.41 -24.62 1.21
N GLN A 30 18.13 -25.35 2.05
CA GLN A 30 17.63 -25.76 3.37
C GLN A 30 17.34 -24.54 4.25
N GLU A 31 18.27 -23.58 4.33
CA GLU A 31 18.07 -22.32 5.07
C GLU A 31 16.82 -21.57 4.58
N MET A 32 16.61 -21.48 3.27
CA MET A 32 15.43 -20.84 2.68
C MET A 32 14.13 -21.58 3.02
N VAL A 33 14.12 -22.91 2.93
CA VAL A 33 12.96 -23.73 3.28
C VAL A 33 12.61 -23.54 4.76
N GLU A 34 13.60 -23.66 5.65
CA GLU A 34 13.42 -23.46 7.08
C GLU A 34 12.87 -22.08 7.39
N PHE A 35 13.42 -21.03 6.77
CA PHE A 35 12.96 -19.67 6.94
C PHE A 35 11.50 -19.46 6.50
N VAL A 36 11.12 -19.94 5.29
CA VAL A 36 9.75 -19.77 4.75
C VAL A 36 8.71 -20.57 5.54
N LEU A 37 9.11 -21.68 6.17
CA LEU A 37 8.22 -22.46 7.02
C LEU A 37 7.97 -21.81 8.39
N THR A 38 8.80 -20.84 8.81
CA THR A 38 8.60 -20.14 10.09
C THR A 38 7.28 -19.37 10.17
N ILE A 39 6.71 -19.32 11.38
CA ILE A 39 5.53 -18.48 11.68
C ILE A 39 5.86 -17.01 11.44
N GLN A 40 7.09 -16.58 11.76
CA GLN A 40 7.50 -15.18 11.63
C GLN A 40 7.52 -14.71 10.18
N PHE A 41 7.97 -15.54 9.23
CA PHE A 41 7.90 -15.24 7.81
C PHE A 41 6.46 -14.91 7.39
N TRP A 42 5.49 -15.75 7.74
CA TRP A 42 4.09 -15.54 7.36
C TRP A 42 3.45 -14.34 8.07
N LYS A 43 3.82 -14.07 9.33
CA LYS A 43 3.43 -12.82 10.01
C LYS A 43 3.92 -11.59 9.25
N ASN A 44 5.16 -11.61 8.76
CA ASN A 44 5.72 -10.52 7.96
C ASN A 44 5.02 -10.38 6.60
N VAL A 45 4.74 -11.49 5.90
CA VAL A 45 3.98 -11.45 4.63
C VAL A 45 2.60 -10.81 4.83
N VAL A 46 1.87 -11.20 5.87
CA VAL A 46 0.56 -10.59 6.21
C VAL A 46 0.71 -9.09 6.48
N ASN A 47 1.75 -8.68 7.21
CA ASN A 47 2.02 -7.26 7.45
C ASN A 47 2.29 -6.49 6.15
N VAL A 48 3.10 -7.04 5.24
CA VAL A 48 3.37 -6.43 3.93
C VAL A 48 2.09 -6.28 3.14
N ILE A 49 1.27 -7.34 3.01
CA ILE A 49 -0.01 -7.27 2.29
C ILE A 49 -0.94 -6.23 2.92
N ARG A 50 -0.99 -6.16 4.25
CA ARG A 50 -1.82 -5.20 4.97
C ARG A 50 -1.41 -3.76 4.69
N ILE A 51 -0.13 -3.51 4.44
CA ILE A 51 0.42 -2.20 4.08
C ILE A 51 0.25 -1.93 2.57
N THR A 52 0.55 -2.89 1.70
CA THR A 52 0.52 -2.65 0.25
C THR A 52 -0.90 -2.62 -0.31
N LYS A 53 -1.85 -3.37 0.27
CA LYS A 53 -3.24 -3.42 -0.21
C LYS A 53 -3.92 -2.05 -0.32
N PRO A 54 -3.92 -1.18 0.72
CA PRO A 54 -4.49 0.16 0.58
C PRO A 54 -3.73 0.98 -0.48
N LEU A 55 -2.40 0.92 -0.54
CA LEU A 55 -1.61 1.65 -1.54
C LEU A 55 -1.96 1.25 -2.98
N VAL A 56 -2.06 -0.05 -3.26
CA VAL A 56 -2.49 -0.55 -4.57
C VAL A 56 -3.91 -0.06 -4.89
N LYS A 57 -4.82 -0.04 -3.91
CA LYS A 57 -6.17 0.49 -4.12
C LYS A 57 -6.16 1.99 -4.48
N VAL A 58 -5.31 2.78 -3.82
CA VAL A 58 -5.12 4.21 -4.16
C VAL A 58 -4.65 4.35 -5.61
N LEU A 59 -3.59 3.63 -5.97
CA LEU A 59 -3.00 3.70 -7.32
C LEU A 59 -3.97 3.24 -8.39
N THR A 60 -4.64 2.09 -8.21
CA THR A 60 -5.64 1.59 -9.16
C THR A 60 -6.79 2.56 -9.37
N ASN A 61 -7.22 3.28 -8.32
CA ASN A 61 -8.28 4.27 -8.46
C ASN A 61 -7.78 5.56 -9.13
N ALA A 62 -6.53 5.97 -8.87
CA ALA A 62 -5.90 7.09 -9.53
C ALA A 62 -5.72 6.82 -11.03
N ASP A 63 -5.29 5.61 -11.40
CA ASP A 63 -5.08 5.18 -12.79
C ASP A 63 -6.39 4.94 -13.57
N SER A 64 -7.56 5.09 -12.94
CA SER A 64 -8.83 4.95 -13.65
C SER A 64 -9.11 6.20 -14.50
N ASP A 65 -9.22 6.05 -15.83
CA ASP A 65 -9.51 7.14 -16.79
C ASP A 65 -10.77 7.96 -16.47
N SER A 66 -11.62 7.45 -15.58
CA SER A 66 -12.85 8.09 -15.12
C SER A 66 -12.65 9.23 -14.11
N ARG A 67 -11.45 9.43 -13.55
CA ARG A 67 -11.21 10.40 -12.46
C ARG A 67 -10.00 11.29 -12.73
N PRO A 68 -10.08 12.60 -12.45
CA PRO A 68 -8.90 13.45 -12.49
C PRO A 68 -7.92 13.04 -11.39
N ILE A 69 -6.78 12.47 -11.80
CA ILE A 69 -5.71 11.93 -10.94
C ILE A 69 -5.33 12.91 -9.82
N LEU A 70 -5.14 14.20 -10.17
CA LEU A 70 -4.68 15.25 -9.25
C LEU A 70 -5.62 15.46 -8.05
N GLY A 71 -6.93 15.56 -8.28
CA GLY A 71 -7.89 15.76 -7.18
C GLY A 71 -8.12 14.50 -6.35
N TYR A 72 -8.01 13.32 -6.97
CA TYR A 72 -8.22 12.05 -6.28
C TYR A 72 -7.07 11.66 -5.35
N ILE A 73 -5.82 11.98 -5.72
CA ILE A 73 -4.66 11.73 -4.84
C ILE A 73 -4.80 12.57 -3.56
N TYR A 74 -5.15 13.85 -3.69
CA TYR A 74 -5.38 14.71 -2.53
C TYR A 74 -6.51 14.17 -1.65
N GLU A 75 -7.66 13.84 -2.25
CA GLU A 75 -8.77 13.20 -1.54
C GLU A 75 -8.31 11.96 -0.79
N THR A 76 -7.48 11.13 -1.39
CA THR A 76 -7.05 9.87 -0.80
C THR A 76 -6.09 10.05 0.38
N MET A 77 -5.19 11.02 0.27
CA MET A 77 -4.26 11.40 1.33
C MET A 77 -5.00 12.02 2.51
N ASP A 78 -6.02 12.84 2.25
CA ASP A 78 -6.78 13.53 3.27
C ASP A 78 -7.95 12.71 3.86
N ASN A 79 -8.84 12.15 3.03
CA ASN A 79 -10.05 11.41 3.45
C ASN A 79 -9.81 10.01 3.99
N GLY A 80 -8.57 9.57 4.09
CA GLY A 80 -8.27 8.48 5.00
C GLY A 80 -8.37 7.07 4.48
N ASN A 81 -8.44 6.90 3.16
CA ASN A 81 -7.99 5.66 2.53
C ASN A 81 -6.53 5.34 2.90
N CYS A 82 -5.74 6.36 3.27
CA CYS A 82 -4.45 6.22 3.95
C CYS A 82 -4.49 6.41 5.49
N LYS A 83 -5.58 6.95 6.08
CA LYS A 83 -5.78 7.03 7.54
C LYS A 83 -5.85 5.65 8.21
N CYS A 84 -6.11 4.58 7.45
CA CYS A 84 -5.95 3.21 7.95
C CYS A 84 -4.49 2.87 8.37
N PHE A 85 -3.53 3.75 8.08
CA PHE A 85 -2.18 3.75 8.65
C PHE A 85 -1.99 4.66 9.86
N LYS A 86 -2.72 5.79 9.96
CA LYS A 86 -2.57 6.79 11.03
C LYS A 86 -2.80 6.24 12.45
N HIS A 87 -3.55 5.14 12.58
CA HIS A 87 -3.85 4.51 13.88
C HIS A 87 -3.14 3.17 14.13
N LYS A 88 -2.16 2.79 13.29
CA LYS A 88 -1.48 1.48 13.42
C LYS A 88 -0.06 1.64 13.93
N THR A 89 0.27 0.92 14.99
CA THR A 89 1.59 0.95 15.63
C THR A 89 2.65 0.16 14.85
N GLY A 90 3.92 0.46 15.14
CA GLY A 90 5.08 -0.31 14.68
C GLY A 90 5.46 0.00 13.23
N LEU A 91 5.58 -1.04 12.39
CA LEU A 91 6.01 -0.88 10.99
C LEU A 91 5.05 0.00 10.18
N SER A 92 3.74 -0.12 10.39
CA SER A 92 2.74 0.64 9.64
C SER A 92 2.90 2.16 9.83
N GLU A 93 3.23 2.59 11.05
CA GLU A 93 3.51 4.00 11.37
C GLU A 93 4.78 4.50 10.68
N LYS A 94 5.85 3.70 10.67
CA LYS A 94 7.09 4.05 9.99
C LYS A 94 6.87 4.24 8.49
N TYR A 95 6.16 3.31 7.84
CA TYR A 95 5.82 3.44 6.44
C TYR A 95 4.91 4.64 6.17
N TRP A 96 3.94 4.90 7.04
CA TRP A 96 3.10 6.09 6.93
C TRP A 96 3.92 7.37 6.98
N LYS A 97 4.80 7.53 7.98
CA LYS A 97 5.67 8.71 8.11
C LYS A 97 6.55 8.91 6.87
N SER A 98 7.04 7.84 6.25
CA SER A 98 7.79 7.96 4.99
C SER A 98 6.91 8.46 3.84
N ILE A 99 5.68 7.95 3.72
CA ILE A 99 4.72 8.39 2.69
C ILE A 99 4.30 9.84 2.92
N ASP A 100 3.99 10.21 4.16
CA ASP A 100 3.61 11.55 4.61
C ASP A 100 4.75 12.55 4.34
N HIS A 101 5.99 12.17 4.66
CA HIS A 101 7.17 12.99 4.36
C HIS A 101 7.40 13.19 2.85
N SER A 102 7.25 12.13 2.05
CA SER A 102 7.33 12.24 0.58
C SER A 102 6.21 13.10 0.02
N TRP A 103 5.00 12.98 0.57
CA TRP A 103 3.86 13.84 0.21
C TRP A 103 4.15 15.31 0.48
N ASP A 104 4.65 15.63 1.67
CA ASP A 104 4.98 17.00 2.06
C ASP A 104 6.09 17.61 1.18
N LYS A 105 7.06 16.80 0.76
CA LYS A 105 8.26 17.26 0.05
C LYS A 105 8.12 17.29 -1.49
N GLU A 106 7.40 16.33 -2.08
CA GLU A 106 7.45 16.08 -3.54
C GLU A 106 6.18 16.53 -4.29
N GLN A 107 5.11 16.93 -3.60
CA GLN A 107 3.84 17.32 -4.25
C GLN A 107 3.55 18.81 -4.10
N HIS A 108 3.17 19.46 -5.22
CA HIS A 108 2.67 20.83 -5.22
C HIS A 108 1.26 20.87 -4.62
N HIS A 109 1.17 20.92 -3.29
CA HIS A 109 -0.07 20.90 -2.51
C HIS A 109 -1.15 21.82 -3.06
N ILE A 110 -0.78 23.02 -3.52
CA ILE A 110 -1.71 23.99 -4.11
C ILE A 110 -2.38 23.46 -5.38
N ILE A 111 -1.64 22.82 -6.31
CA ILE A 111 -2.21 22.32 -7.56
C ILE A 111 -3.16 21.16 -7.27
N ASN A 112 -2.76 20.26 -6.38
CA ASN A 112 -3.57 19.10 -5.98
C ASN A 112 -4.80 19.52 -5.18
N ALA A 113 -4.66 20.46 -4.26
CA ALA A 113 -5.76 21.04 -3.48
C ALA A 113 -6.74 21.79 -4.38
N SER A 114 -6.24 22.57 -5.34
CA SER A 114 -7.08 23.23 -6.36
C SER A 114 -7.82 22.20 -7.22
N ALA A 115 -7.13 21.15 -7.67
CA ALA A 115 -7.75 20.08 -8.46
C ALA A 115 -8.79 19.30 -7.65
N TYR A 116 -8.58 19.12 -6.35
CA TYR A 116 -9.54 18.52 -5.43
C TYR A 116 -10.75 19.43 -5.21
N TYR A 117 -10.53 20.71 -4.95
CA TYR A 117 -11.58 21.72 -4.77
C TYR A 117 -12.48 21.81 -6.00
N LEU A 118 -11.87 21.84 -7.20
CA LEU A 118 -12.56 21.95 -8.47
C LEU A 118 -13.18 20.63 -8.95
N ASN A 119 -12.96 19.50 -8.25
CA ASN A 119 -13.54 18.21 -8.61
C ASN A 119 -15.01 18.11 -8.11
N PRO A 120 -16.03 18.14 -9.00
CA PRO A 120 -17.44 18.12 -8.58
C PRO A 120 -17.83 16.86 -7.81
N GLN A 121 -17.15 15.74 -8.08
CA GLN A 121 -17.37 14.47 -7.37
C GLN A 121 -16.95 14.56 -5.89
N CYS A 122 -15.90 15.34 -5.60
CA CYS A 122 -15.44 15.58 -4.23
C CYS A 122 -16.22 16.72 -3.57
N PHE A 123 -16.43 17.83 -4.28
CA PHE A 123 -17.12 19.02 -3.79
C PHE A 123 -18.56 18.77 -3.33
N HIS A 124 -19.30 17.90 -4.04
CA HIS A 124 -20.68 17.57 -3.66
C HIS A 124 -20.76 16.66 -2.42
N ASN A 125 -19.68 15.98 -2.05
CA ASN A 125 -19.63 15.15 -0.85
C ASN A 125 -19.22 15.98 0.38
N LYS A 126 -20.10 16.89 0.81
CA LYS A 126 -19.87 17.82 1.93
C LYS A 126 -19.54 17.14 3.26
N ALA A 127 -19.94 15.89 3.46
CA ALA A 127 -19.66 15.13 4.68
C ALA A 127 -18.19 14.72 4.80
N THR A 128 -17.47 14.64 3.68
CA THR A 128 -16.05 14.28 3.63
C THR A 128 -15.23 15.32 2.88
N PHE A 129 -15.74 16.53 2.68
CA PHE A 129 -14.96 17.56 2.01
C PHE A 129 -13.88 18.09 2.95
N SER A 130 -12.65 18.19 2.45
CA SER A 130 -11.52 18.64 3.26
C SER A 130 -11.74 20.06 3.82
N THR A 131 -11.35 20.25 5.08
CA THR A 131 -11.32 21.58 5.72
C THR A 131 -9.90 22.12 5.85
N HIS A 132 -8.91 21.47 5.22
CA HIS A 132 -7.53 21.95 5.23
C HIS A 132 -7.44 23.35 4.60
N LEU A 133 -6.63 24.22 5.22
CA LEU A 133 -6.44 25.62 4.78
C LEU A 133 -6.03 25.73 3.31
N GLU A 134 -5.22 24.79 2.83
CA GLU A 134 -4.78 24.72 1.43
C GLU A 134 -5.90 24.41 0.43
N VAL A 135 -7.04 23.84 0.87
CA VAL A 135 -8.22 23.59 0.04
C VAL A 135 -9.22 24.74 0.13
N THR A 136 -9.33 25.39 1.29
CA THR A 136 -10.29 26.49 1.50
C THR A 136 -9.76 27.84 1.01
N MET A 137 -8.44 27.96 0.80
CA MET A 137 -7.77 29.14 0.24
C MET A 137 -7.37 29.01 -1.23
N ALA A 138 -7.61 27.84 -1.85
CA ALA A 138 -7.40 27.60 -3.28
C ALA A 138 -8.58 28.12 -4.10
#